data_AF-A0A3N7DE25-F1
#
_entry.id   AF-A0A3N7DE25-F1
#
_cell.length_a   1.000
_cell.length_b   1.000
_cell.length_c   1.000
_cell.angle_alpha   90.00
_cell.angle_beta   90.00
_cell.angle_gamma   90.00
#
_symmetry.space_group_name_H-M   'P 1'
#
loop_
_entity.id
_entity.type
_entity.pdbx_description
1 polymer ?
#
loop_
_entity_poly.entity_id
_entity_poly.type
_entity_poly.pdbx_seq_one_letter_code
_entity_poly.pdbx_strand_id
1 'polypeptide(L)'
;MNMSESKFNPRTMILLLIIIFVSIIRVAAPFSGDFKVIANFSAVGAIALFGGAYFNNNVKAFAFPLLILLLSDLFIAKTSGYGFFYGGWYWTYIAFILMVVIGKVMLNKVTVLTFIGSAVAAVLVHWIVSDISAMYIPGLYPPTFAGYIACLIAAIPFEKSFLYGTVAYGAVMFGAFEMLKAKYPYLSLTNSRIAA
;
A
#
# COMPACT_ATOMS: atom_id res chain seq x y z
N MET A 1 -15.99 -1.78 -36.14
CA MET A 1 -15.76 -1.05 -34.87
C MET A 1 -16.18 -2.00 -33.75
N ASN A 2 -15.28 -2.88 -33.31
CA ASN A 2 -15.62 -3.89 -32.29
C ASN A 2 -15.71 -3.18 -30.95
N MET A 3 -16.93 -2.96 -30.48
CA MET A 3 -17.19 -2.59 -29.09
C MET A 3 -16.57 -3.68 -28.23
N SER A 4 -15.48 -3.36 -27.52
CA SER A 4 -14.86 -4.30 -26.60
C SER A 4 -15.88 -4.56 -25.49
N GLU A 5 -16.53 -5.72 -25.54
CA GLU A 5 -17.32 -6.19 -24.42
C GLU A 5 -16.40 -6.19 -23.19
N SER A 6 -16.69 -5.31 -22.25
CA SER A 6 -16.06 -5.31 -20.94
C SER A 6 -16.37 -6.66 -20.30
N LYS A 7 -15.43 -7.61 -20.41
CA LYS A 7 -15.51 -8.91 -19.73
C LYS A 7 -15.53 -8.64 -18.23
N PHE A 8 -16.72 -8.61 -17.66
CA PHE A 8 -16.95 -8.40 -16.24
C PHE A 8 -16.10 -9.39 -15.43
N ASN A 9 -15.21 -8.86 -14.58
CA ASN A 9 -14.28 -9.65 -13.77
C ASN A 9 -14.64 -9.47 -12.29
N PRO A 10 -15.53 -10.32 -11.73
CA PRO A 10 -16.05 -10.15 -10.37
C PRO A 10 -14.95 -10.18 -9.31
N ARG A 11 -13.90 -10.96 -9.54
CA ARG A 11 -12.72 -11.02 -8.69
C ARG A 11 -12.01 -9.66 -8.60
N THR A 12 -11.69 -9.06 -9.74
CA THR A 12 -11.03 -7.73 -9.79
C THR A 12 -11.91 -6.70 -9.10
N MET A 13 -13.23 -6.75 -9.31
CA MET A 13 -14.18 -5.85 -8.66
C MET A 13 -14.17 -6.00 -7.14
N ILE A 14 -14.21 -7.23 -6.61
CA ILE A 14 -14.14 -7.49 -5.17
C ILE A 14 -12.83 -6.97 -4.57
N LEU A 15 -11.69 -7.24 -5.23
CA LEU A 15 -10.39 -6.73 -4.78
C LEU A 15 -10.39 -5.19 -4.69
N LEU A 16 -10.94 -4.52 -5.71
CA LEU A 16 -11.09 -3.06 -5.72
C LEU A 16 -12.01 -2.56 -4.62
N LEU A 17 -13.15 -3.21 -4.39
CA LEU A 17 -14.08 -2.83 -3.33
C LEU A 17 -13.43 -2.93 -1.95
N ILE A 18 -12.65 -3.99 -1.70
CA ILE A 18 -11.88 -4.14 -0.45
C ILE A 18 -10.88 -2.99 -0.30
N ILE A 19 -10.11 -2.69 -1.35
CA ILE A 19 -9.13 -1.59 -1.35
C ILE A 19 -9.82 -0.24 -1.09
N ILE A 20 -10.92 0.04 -1.80
CA ILE A 20 -11.66 1.30 -1.67
C ILE A 20 -12.22 1.42 -0.25
N PHE A 21 -12.81 0.37 0.29
CA PHE A 21 -13.40 0.36 1.63
C PHE A 21 -12.38 0.76 2.71
N VAL A 22 -11.19 0.16 2.71
CA VAL A 22 -10.15 0.52 3.69
C VAL A 22 -9.54 1.89 3.42
N SER A 23 -9.54 2.36 2.16
CA SER A 23 -9.01 3.67 1.78
C SER A 23 -9.89 4.83 2.26
N ILE A 24 -11.18 4.60 2.50
CA ILE A 24 -12.09 5.61 3.06
C ILE A 24 -11.59 6.09 4.43
N ILE A 25 -11.02 5.20 5.25
CA ILE A 25 -10.48 5.55 6.58
C ILE A 25 -9.37 6.59 6.45
N ARG A 26 -8.46 6.40 5.47
CA ARG A 26 -7.38 7.35 5.16
C ARG A 26 -7.92 8.71 4.74
N VAL A 27 -8.94 8.73 3.89
CA VAL A 27 -9.58 9.97 3.37
C VAL A 27 -10.38 10.69 4.46
N ALA A 28 -10.94 9.95 5.41
CA ALA A 28 -11.69 10.53 6.54
C ALA A 28 -10.79 11.10 7.63
N ALA A 29 -9.52 10.68 7.70
CA ALA A 29 -8.59 11.06 8.78
C ALA A 29 -8.45 12.58 9.01
N PRO A 30 -8.38 13.45 7.98
CA PRO A 30 -8.26 14.90 8.17
C PRO A 30 -9.42 15.55 8.93
N PHE A 31 -10.59 14.91 9.00
CA PHE A 31 -11.76 15.43 9.72
C PHE A 31 -11.75 15.08 11.21
N SER A 32 -10.74 14.36 11.69
CA SER A 32 -10.57 14.01 13.10
C SER A 32 -9.57 14.94 13.81
N GLY A 33 -9.80 15.21 15.10
CA GLY A 33 -8.83 15.91 15.95
C GLY A 33 -7.49 15.16 16.10
N ASP A 34 -7.49 13.84 15.90
CA ASP A 34 -6.31 12.97 16.02
C ASP A 34 -5.69 12.59 14.66
N PHE A 35 -5.80 13.47 13.66
CA PHE A 35 -5.39 13.22 12.28
C PHE A 35 -4.01 12.52 12.15
N LYS A 36 -2.98 12.98 12.86
CA LYS A 36 -1.62 12.43 12.77
C LYS A 36 -1.53 10.96 13.20
N VAL A 37 -2.24 10.61 14.28
CA VAL A 37 -2.24 9.23 14.80
C VAL A 37 -2.93 8.31 13.80
N ILE A 38 -4.07 8.74 13.27
CA ILE A 38 -4.85 7.99 12.28
C ILE A 38 -4.06 7.87 10.96
N ALA A 39 -3.38 8.93 10.53
CA ALA A 39 -2.59 8.93 9.30
C ALA A 39 -1.40 7.96 9.36
N ASN A 40 -0.74 7.84 10.53
CA ASN A 40 0.38 6.92 10.75
C ASN A 40 -0.06 5.46 10.88
N PHE A 41 -1.24 5.21 11.45
CA PHE A 41 -1.86 3.87 11.43
C PHE A 41 -2.56 3.64 10.08
N SER A 42 -1.77 3.48 9.02
CA SER A 42 -2.26 3.54 7.66
C SER A 42 -2.52 2.18 7.01
N ALA A 43 -3.55 2.10 6.17
CA ALA A 43 -3.85 0.91 5.36
C ALA A 43 -3.00 0.79 4.08
N VAL A 44 -2.26 1.84 3.70
CA VAL A 44 -1.59 1.90 2.38
C VAL A 44 -0.52 0.82 2.17
N GLY A 45 0.18 0.41 3.22
CA GLY A 45 1.11 -0.71 3.15
C GLY A 45 0.41 -2.04 2.89
N ALA A 46 -0.73 -2.26 3.54
CA ALA A 46 -1.57 -3.43 3.30
C ALA A 46 -2.12 -3.46 1.87
N ILE A 47 -2.55 -2.30 1.34
CA ILE A 47 -3.04 -2.16 -0.04
C ILE A 47 -1.94 -2.50 -1.05
N ALA A 48 -0.71 -2.05 -0.82
CA ALA A 48 0.42 -2.38 -1.69
C ALA A 48 0.70 -3.89 -1.74
N LEU A 49 0.80 -4.53 -0.56
CA LEU A 49 0.99 -5.98 -0.45
C LEU A 49 -0.18 -6.77 -1.08
N PHE A 50 -1.41 -6.36 -0.79
CA PHE A 50 -2.64 -6.98 -1.30
C PHE A 50 -2.72 -6.87 -2.84
N GLY A 51 -2.34 -5.71 -3.38
CA GLY A 51 -2.26 -5.49 -4.81
C GLY A 51 -1.25 -6.42 -5.49
N GLY A 52 -0.06 -6.53 -4.91
CA GLY A 52 0.98 -7.46 -5.38
C GLY A 52 0.57 -8.93 -5.29
N ALA A 53 -0.12 -9.33 -4.22
CA ALA A 53 -0.51 -10.71 -3.98
C ALA A 53 -1.64 -11.19 -4.91
N TYR A 54 -2.65 -10.35 -5.17
CA TYR A 54 -3.89 -10.81 -5.80
C TYR A 54 -4.10 -10.35 -7.24
N PHE A 55 -3.57 -9.22 -7.73
CA PHE A 55 -3.78 -8.87 -9.13
C PHE A 55 -2.84 -9.63 -10.08
N ASN A 56 -3.42 -10.37 -11.02
CA ASN A 56 -2.65 -11.18 -11.99
C ASN A 56 -1.89 -10.33 -12.98
N ASN A 57 -2.53 -9.26 -13.42
CA ASN A 57 -1.98 -8.36 -14.41
C ASN A 57 -1.05 -7.39 -13.68
N ASN A 58 0.21 -7.31 -14.12
CA ASN A 58 1.22 -6.43 -13.51
C ASN A 58 0.74 -4.98 -13.49
N VAL A 59 0.18 -4.47 -14.59
CA VAL A 59 -0.35 -3.09 -14.65
C VAL A 59 -1.38 -2.87 -13.54
N LYS A 60 -2.34 -3.78 -13.34
CA LYS A 60 -3.34 -3.66 -12.26
C LYS A 60 -2.72 -3.73 -10.85
N ALA A 61 -1.75 -4.64 -10.66
CA ALA A 61 -1.08 -4.85 -9.38
C ALA A 61 -0.35 -3.59 -8.87
N PHE A 62 0.25 -2.83 -9.79
CA PHE A 62 0.92 -1.57 -9.46
C PHE A 62 -0.03 -0.37 -9.53
N ALA A 63 -0.83 -0.26 -10.60
CA ALA A 63 -1.64 0.93 -10.84
C ALA A 63 -2.70 1.13 -9.75
N PHE A 64 -3.40 0.09 -9.30
CA PHE A 64 -4.48 0.30 -8.34
C PHE A 64 -3.99 0.79 -6.96
N PRO A 65 -2.97 0.16 -6.32
CA PRO A 65 -2.39 0.72 -5.10
C PRO A 65 -1.88 2.15 -5.27
N LEU A 66 -1.14 2.42 -6.35
CA LEU A 66 -0.53 3.74 -6.58
C LEU A 66 -1.56 4.83 -6.90
N LEU A 67 -2.60 4.52 -7.67
CA LEU A 67 -3.68 5.45 -7.95
C LEU A 67 -4.47 5.78 -6.69
N ILE A 68 -4.75 4.79 -5.84
CA ILE A 68 -5.44 5.02 -4.56
C ILE A 68 -4.58 5.88 -3.65
N LEU A 69 -3.27 5.61 -3.58
CA LEU A 69 -2.34 6.45 -2.83
C LEU A 69 -2.37 7.89 -3.36
N LEU A 70 -2.18 8.09 -4.66
CA LEU A 70 -2.18 9.41 -5.31
C LEU A 70 -3.46 10.20 -5.08
N LEU A 71 -4.62 9.59 -5.33
CA LEU A 71 -5.91 10.25 -5.16
C LEU A 71 -6.15 10.61 -3.68
N SER A 72 -5.77 9.72 -2.76
CA SER A 72 -5.89 10.00 -1.33
C SER A 72 -4.94 11.10 -0.86
N ASP A 73 -3.72 11.17 -1.39
CA ASP A 73 -2.74 12.20 -1.04
C ASP A 73 -3.20 13.58 -1.53
N LEU A 74 -3.72 13.67 -2.76
CA LEU A 74 -4.27 14.91 -3.30
C LEU A 74 -5.45 15.41 -2.46
N PHE A 75 -6.31 14.50 -2.01
CA PHE A 75 -7.44 14.86 -1.14
C PHE A 75 -6.96 15.33 0.24
N ILE A 76 -6.08 14.57 0.88
CA ILE A 76 -5.50 14.93 2.18
C ILE A 76 -4.81 16.29 2.08
N ALA A 77 -4.04 16.51 1.02
CA ALA A 77 -3.31 17.77 0.86
C ALA A 77 -4.25 18.97 0.77
N LYS A 78 -5.35 18.83 0.02
CA LYS A 78 -6.37 19.88 -0.10
C LYS A 78 -7.14 20.14 1.21
N THR A 79 -7.32 19.12 2.06
CA THR A 79 -8.23 19.19 3.21
C THR A 79 -7.54 19.41 4.56
N SER A 80 -6.31 18.94 4.71
CA SER A 80 -5.55 18.99 5.97
C SER A 80 -4.63 20.21 6.09
N GLY A 81 -4.43 20.96 5.00
CA GLY A 81 -3.45 22.05 4.92
C GLY A 81 -2.01 21.59 4.74
N TYR A 82 -1.74 20.28 4.75
CA TYR A 82 -0.44 19.73 4.37
C TYR A 82 -0.27 19.80 2.85
N GLY A 83 0.87 20.28 2.35
CA GLY A 83 1.11 20.33 0.90
C GLY A 83 1.30 18.94 0.29
N PHE A 84 0.91 18.79 -0.98
CA PHE A 84 1.43 17.74 -1.86
C PHE A 84 2.63 18.30 -2.65
N PHE A 85 3.45 17.44 -3.27
CA PHE A 85 4.64 17.83 -4.04
C PHE A 85 5.78 18.49 -3.25
N TYR A 86 5.98 18.12 -1.99
CA TYR A 86 7.20 18.49 -1.26
C TYR A 86 8.46 17.90 -1.93
N GLY A 87 9.62 18.50 -1.68
CA GLY A 87 10.89 18.00 -2.21
C GLY A 87 11.10 16.52 -1.85
N GLY A 88 11.33 15.67 -2.86
CA GLY A 88 11.56 14.24 -2.64
C GLY A 88 10.29 13.37 -2.50
N TRP A 89 9.08 13.90 -2.72
CA TRP A 89 7.82 13.13 -2.63
C TRP A 89 7.82 11.80 -3.41
N TYR A 90 8.56 11.75 -4.52
CA TYR A 90 8.67 10.57 -5.38
C TYR A 90 9.35 9.38 -4.68
N TRP A 91 10.20 9.60 -3.67
CA TRP A 91 10.80 8.52 -2.88
C TRP A 91 9.76 7.67 -2.16
N THR A 92 8.71 8.30 -1.64
CA THR A 92 7.56 7.61 -1.04
C THR A 92 6.87 6.70 -2.06
N TYR A 93 6.67 7.18 -3.29
CA TYR A 93 6.04 6.38 -4.36
C TYR A 93 6.93 5.23 -4.82
N ILE A 94 8.25 5.44 -4.91
CA ILE A 94 9.23 4.38 -5.17
C ILE A 94 9.15 3.30 -4.08
N ALA A 95 9.07 3.71 -2.81
CA ALA A 95 8.92 2.79 -1.70
C ALA A 95 7.67 1.91 -1.85
N PHE A 96 6.51 2.51 -2.16
CA PHE A 96 5.27 1.75 -2.41
C PHE A 96 5.34 0.82 -3.62
N ILE A 97 6.03 1.21 -4.70
CA ILE A 97 6.30 0.32 -5.84
C ILE A 97 7.06 -0.92 -5.35
N LEU A 98 8.11 -0.74 -4.54
CA LEU A 98 8.89 -1.86 -4.00
C LEU A 98 8.07 -2.71 -3.02
N MET A 99 7.16 -2.11 -2.23
CA MET A 99 6.23 -2.87 -1.40
C MET A 99 5.28 -3.75 -2.23
N VAL A 100 4.81 -3.26 -3.39
CA VAL A 100 4.03 -4.09 -4.33
C VAL A 100 4.87 -5.25 -4.87
N VAL A 101 6.15 -5.01 -5.19
CA VAL A 101 7.08 -6.08 -5.60
C VAL A 101 7.23 -7.13 -4.50
N ILE A 102 7.40 -6.72 -3.25
CA ILE A 102 7.44 -7.64 -2.09
C ILE A 102 6.17 -8.48 -2.03
N GLY A 103 5.00 -7.86 -2.19
CA GLY A 103 3.72 -8.58 -2.27
C GLY A 103 3.72 -9.62 -3.38
N LYS A 104 4.15 -9.27 -4.60
CA LYS A 104 4.23 -10.23 -5.72
C LYS A 104 5.19 -11.40 -5.45
N VAL A 105 6.35 -11.13 -4.86
CA VAL A 105 7.42 -12.13 -4.70
C VAL A 105 7.18 -13.04 -3.50
N MET A 106 6.80 -12.46 -2.36
CA MET A 106 6.67 -13.20 -1.10
C MET A 106 5.29 -13.82 -0.89
N LEU A 107 4.23 -13.29 -1.55
CA LEU A 107 2.85 -13.75 -1.36
C LEU A 107 2.33 -14.62 -2.52
N ASN A 108 3.23 -15.33 -3.21
CA ASN A 108 2.86 -16.37 -4.18
C ASN A 108 1.90 -17.41 -3.58
N LYS A 109 2.08 -17.72 -2.29
CA LYS A 109 1.12 -18.45 -1.47
C LYS A 109 0.85 -17.64 -0.21
N VAL A 110 -0.41 -17.30 0.02
CA VAL A 110 -0.81 -16.54 1.21
C VAL A 110 -0.95 -17.51 2.38
N THR A 111 -0.12 -17.30 3.40
CA THR A 111 -0.14 -17.99 4.70
C THR A 111 0.12 -16.95 5.77
N VAL A 112 -0.11 -17.28 7.05
CA VAL A 112 0.22 -16.36 8.15
C VAL A 112 1.71 -16.00 8.13
N LEU A 113 2.59 -16.97 7.90
CA LEU A 113 4.04 -16.75 7.88
C LEU A 113 4.46 -15.85 6.72
N THR A 114 4.01 -16.14 5.49
CA THR A 114 4.35 -15.31 4.32
C THR A 114 3.76 -13.91 4.43
N PHE A 115 2.55 -13.78 4.99
CA PHE A 115 1.91 -12.49 5.24
C PHE A 115 2.71 -11.65 6.23
N ILE A 116 2.98 -12.15 7.43
CA ILE A 116 3.73 -11.40 8.46
C ILE A 116 5.15 -11.08 7.97
N GLY A 117 5.84 -12.03 7.34
CA GLY A 117 7.17 -11.80 6.76
C GLY A 117 7.16 -10.71 5.69
N SER A 118 6.15 -10.70 4.80
CA SER A 118 6.01 -9.66 3.78
C SER A 118 5.68 -8.29 4.36
N ALA A 119 4.89 -8.22 5.44
CA ALA A 119 4.58 -6.97 6.12
C ALA A 119 5.82 -6.32 6.72
N VAL A 120 6.64 -7.11 7.44
CA VAL A 120 7.91 -6.63 7.98
C VAL A 120 8.85 -6.19 6.87
N ALA A 121 9.04 -7.01 5.82
CA ALA A 121 9.91 -6.67 4.70
C ALA A 121 9.46 -5.38 3.99
N ALA A 122 8.16 -5.23 3.75
CA ALA A 122 7.60 -4.07 3.07
C ALA A 122 7.76 -2.78 3.89
N VAL A 123 7.56 -2.85 5.20
CA VAL A 123 7.75 -1.70 6.09
C VAL A 123 9.22 -1.33 6.24
N LEU A 124 10.13 -2.30 6.28
CA LEU A 124 11.57 -2.01 6.25
C LEU A 124 11.99 -1.30 4.96
N VAL A 125 11.45 -1.74 3.82
CA VAL A 125 11.69 -1.05 2.55
C VAL A 125 11.06 0.34 2.54
N HIS A 126 9.86 0.51 3.09
CA HIS A 126 9.25 1.82 3.27
C HIS A 126 10.19 2.73 4.05
N TRP A 127 10.53 2.36 5.29
CA TRP A 127 11.41 3.11 6.17
C TRP A 127 12.74 3.52 5.52
N ILE A 128 13.39 2.61 4.80
CA ILE A 128 14.69 2.94 4.19
C ILE A 128 14.52 3.89 3.01
N VAL A 129 13.49 3.69 2.18
CA VAL A 129 13.36 4.39 0.89
C VAL A 129 12.59 5.70 1.02
N SER A 130 11.47 5.75 1.74
CA SER A 130 10.65 6.96 1.86
C SER A 130 11.38 8.07 2.61
N ASP A 131 12.16 7.74 3.64
CA ASP A 131 12.87 8.70 4.48
C ASP A 131 14.03 9.41 3.79
N ILE A 132 14.45 8.94 2.60
CA ILE A 132 15.38 9.67 1.74
C ILE A 132 14.80 11.06 1.38
N SER A 133 13.46 11.16 1.26
CA SER A 133 12.78 12.41 0.94
C SER A 133 13.04 13.53 1.96
N ALA A 134 13.30 13.20 3.21
CA ALA A 134 13.45 14.19 4.28
C ALA A 134 14.67 15.10 4.08
N MET A 135 15.71 14.61 3.39
CA MET A 135 16.88 15.41 3.00
C MET A 135 16.60 16.45 1.91
N TYR A 136 15.48 16.31 1.19
CA TYR A 136 15.05 17.23 0.13
C TYR A 136 14.07 18.29 0.64
N ILE A 137 13.69 18.23 1.93
CA ILE A 137 12.83 19.22 2.57
C ILE A 137 13.73 20.26 3.24
N PRO A 138 13.71 21.54 2.81
CA PRO A 138 14.58 22.58 3.35
C PRO A 138 14.46 22.70 4.88
N GLY A 139 15.59 22.59 5.56
CA GLY A 139 15.68 22.76 7.02
C GLY A 139 15.20 21.57 7.87
N LEU A 140 14.74 20.47 7.27
CA LEU A 140 14.27 19.30 8.03
C LEU A 140 15.44 18.42 8.50
N TYR A 141 16.24 17.93 7.55
CA TYR A 141 17.50 17.23 7.83
C TYR A 141 18.59 17.68 6.85
N PRO A 142 19.87 17.76 7.28
CA PRO A 142 20.97 18.04 6.36
C PRO A 142 21.06 16.95 5.28
N PRO A 143 21.30 17.29 3.99
CA PRO A 143 21.45 16.31 2.90
C PRO A 143 22.83 15.62 2.97
N THR A 144 23.04 14.85 4.03
CA THR A 144 24.27 14.14 4.36
C THR A 144 23.90 12.76 4.89
N PHE A 145 24.86 11.82 4.86
CA PHE A 145 24.64 10.49 5.42
C PHE A 145 24.24 10.54 6.91
N ALA A 146 24.86 11.42 7.70
CA ALA A 146 24.50 11.60 9.10
C ALA A 146 23.07 12.14 9.28
N GLY A 147 22.64 13.08 8.45
CA GLY A 147 21.27 13.60 8.44
C GLY A 147 20.24 12.52 8.08
N TYR A 148 20.55 11.67 7.11
CA TYR A 148 19.71 10.52 6.75
C TYR A 148 19.58 9.51 7.91
N ILE A 149 20.68 9.14 8.56
CA ILE A 149 20.63 8.25 9.73
C ILE A 149 19.80 8.86 10.87
N ALA A 150 19.95 10.17 11.13
CA ALA A 150 19.14 10.87 12.12
C ALA A 150 17.63 10.80 11.78
N CYS A 151 17.28 10.97 10.51
CA CYS A 151 15.90 10.81 10.03
C CYS A 151 15.38 9.39 10.27
N LEU A 152 16.15 8.36 9.90
CA LEU A 152 15.76 6.97 10.10
C LEU A 152 15.47 6.67 11.58
N ILE A 153 16.34 7.14 12.49
CA ILE A 153 16.15 6.95 13.94
C ILE A 153 14.86 7.64 14.40
N ALA A 154 14.62 8.87 13.95
CA ALA A 154 13.42 9.63 14.30
C ALA A 154 12.12 9.00 13.73
N ALA A 155 12.22 8.28 12.61
CA ALA A 155 11.09 7.62 11.96
C ALA A 155 10.63 6.33 12.67
N ILE A 156 11.43 5.75 13.58
CA ILE A 156 11.11 4.47 14.25
C ILE A 156 9.69 4.40 14.84
N PRO A 157 9.18 5.41 15.59
CA PRO A 157 7.83 5.36 16.13
C PRO A 157 6.75 5.34 15.03
N PHE A 158 6.97 6.08 13.95
CA PHE A 158 6.06 6.15 12.80
C PHE A 158 6.00 4.81 12.07
N GLU A 159 7.16 4.20 11.85
CA GLU A 159 7.26 2.89 11.18
C GLU A 159 6.68 1.76 12.03
N LYS A 160 6.78 1.84 13.36
CA LYS A 160 6.06 0.92 14.25
C LYS A 160 4.54 1.05 14.08
N SER A 161 4.00 2.26 14.08
CA SER A 161 2.58 2.50 13.82
C SER A 161 2.17 2.02 12.42
N PHE A 162 3.03 2.25 11.43
CA PHE A 162 2.79 1.81 10.05
C PHE A 162 2.83 0.29 9.89
N LEU A 163 3.72 -0.40 10.61
CA LEU A 163 3.74 -1.86 10.69
C LEU A 163 2.46 -2.41 11.29
N TYR A 164 2.02 -1.86 12.42
CA TYR A 164 0.78 -2.29 13.06
C TYR A 164 -0.43 -2.04 12.17
N GLY A 165 -0.50 -0.88 11.49
CA GLY A 165 -1.52 -0.60 10.49
C GLY A 165 -1.49 -1.60 9.34
N THR A 166 -0.31 -1.84 8.76
CA THR A 166 -0.11 -2.78 7.65
C THR A 166 -0.56 -4.19 8.03
N VAL A 167 -0.23 -4.67 9.22
CA VAL A 167 -0.65 -5.99 9.72
C VAL A 167 -2.15 -6.02 10.00
N ALA A 168 -2.71 -5.02 10.69
CA ALA A 168 -4.12 -4.99 11.07
C ALA A 168 -5.05 -4.89 9.85
N TYR A 169 -4.82 -3.91 8.97
CA TYR A 169 -5.58 -3.77 7.73
C TYR A 169 -5.33 -4.95 6.79
N GLY A 170 -4.09 -5.44 6.71
CA GLY A 170 -3.76 -6.61 5.93
C GLY A 170 -4.53 -7.85 6.40
N ALA A 171 -4.60 -8.10 7.71
CA ALA A 171 -5.36 -9.23 8.25
C ALA A 171 -6.84 -9.16 7.85
N VAL A 172 -7.45 -7.98 7.90
CA VAL A 172 -8.83 -7.76 7.45
C VAL A 172 -8.97 -7.98 5.94
N MET A 173 -8.12 -7.36 5.12
CA MET A 173 -8.21 -7.44 3.65
C MET A 173 -7.95 -8.85 3.13
N PHE A 174 -6.84 -9.46 3.54
CA PHE A 174 -6.45 -10.81 3.14
C PHE A 174 -7.43 -11.84 3.71
N GLY A 175 -7.82 -11.71 4.98
CA GLY A 175 -8.79 -12.60 5.62
C GLY A 175 -10.15 -12.56 4.92
N ALA A 176 -10.70 -11.37 4.68
CA ALA A 176 -11.98 -11.21 3.97
C ALA A 176 -11.95 -11.84 2.57
N PHE A 177 -10.87 -11.60 1.81
CA PHE A 177 -10.76 -12.16 0.47
C PHE A 177 -10.56 -13.69 0.47
N GLU A 178 -9.73 -14.22 1.37
CA GLU A 178 -9.52 -15.68 1.48
C GLU A 178 -10.80 -16.40 1.92
N MET A 179 -11.58 -15.83 2.84
CA MET A 179 -12.91 -16.35 3.22
C MET A 179 -13.90 -16.35 2.04
N LEU A 180 -13.96 -15.26 1.28
CA LEU A 180 -14.79 -15.19 0.07
C LEU A 180 -14.35 -16.20 -0.98
N LYS A 181 -13.04 -16.36 -1.20
CA LYS A 181 -12.48 -17.33 -2.14
C LYS A 181 -12.77 -18.78 -1.72
N ALA A 182 -12.75 -19.08 -0.43
CA ALA A 182 -13.12 -20.39 0.11
C ALA A 182 -14.60 -20.72 -0.13
N LYS A 183 -15.48 -19.72 0.03
CA LYS A 183 -16.93 -19.87 -0.23
C LYS A 183 -17.27 -19.88 -1.73
N TYR A 184 -16.53 -19.12 -2.53
CA TYR A 184 -16.76 -18.91 -3.96
C TYR A 184 -15.48 -19.22 -4.77
N PRO A 185 -15.21 -20.51 -5.08
CA PRO A 185 -13.95 -20.94 -5.71
C PRO A 185 -13.66 -20.31 -7.08
N TYR A 186 -14.67 -19.82 -7.80
CA TYR A 186 -14.48 -19.10 -9.08
C TYR A 186 -13.72 -17.76 -8.93
N LEU A 187 -13.53 -17.27 -7.70
CA LEU A 187 -12.66 -16.14 -7.39
C LEU A 187 -11.18 -16.52 -7.37
N SER A 188 -10.87 -17.82 -7.37
CA SER A 188 -9.52 -18.33 -7.61
C SER A 188 -9.08 -18.01 -9.04
N LEU A 189 -7.78 -17.93 -9.23
CA LEU A 189 -7.22 -17.96 -10.57
C LEU A 189 -7.30 -19.40 -11.04
N THR A 190 -8.33 -19.73 -11.81
CA THR A 190 -8.38 -21.00 -12.53
C THR A 190 -7.06 -21.15 -13.27
N ASN A 191 -6.26 -22.15 -12.92
CA ASN A 191 -4.93 -22.37 -13.49
C ASN A 191 -5.03 -22.49 -15.02
N SER A 192 -4.76 -21.40 -15.73
CA SER A 192 -4.38 -21.42 -17.15
C SER A 192 -2.89 -21.72 -17.32
N ARG A 193 -2.21 -22.21 -16.28
CA ARG A 193 -0.77 -22.58 -16.29
C ARG A 193 -0.51 -24.01 -16.78
N ILE A 194 -1.44 -24.59 -17.55
CA ILE A 194 -1.23 -25.83 -18.31
C ILE A 194 -1.57 -25.52 -19.77
N ALA A 195 -0.76 -24.69 -20.41
CA ALA A 195 -0.64 -24.52 -21.86
C ALA A 195 0.38 -23.39 -22.13
N ALA A 196 1.65 -23.68 -21.87
CA ALA A 196 2.78 -22.99 -22.47
C ALA A 196 3.90 -24.03 -22.62
#